data_AF-A0A7S0F8T7-F1
#
_entry.id   AF-A0A7S0F8T7-F1
#
_cell.length_a   1.000
_cell.length_b   1.000
_cell.length_c   1.000
_cell.angle_alpha   90.00
_cell.angle_beta   90.00
_cell.angle_gamma   90.00
#
_symmetry.space_group_name_H-M   'P 1'
#
loop_
_entity.id
_entity.type
_entity.pdbx_description
1 polymer ?
#
loop_
_entity_poly.entity_id
_entity_poly.type
_entity_poly.pdbx_seq_one_letter_code
_entity_poly.pdbx_strand_id
1 'polypeptide(L)'
;SHSPAPSSGHPDPPPPSPCVIWHLSAILAAMNQPLIEDGAASSPARSCQPVHDLPDLTDKLKEHGLHEAYLSFREGYMRWRKGEAAGAKGELDVVKTRGEQFEHWYPTVGTFNFRRTISFWSGALCVEGCLFFLWGVAFDEYGKDYADLLYYLTKVPMLMGGLIFAAGVYMGYYELINMNSSADTDTRNIIWCDWRALLAREIEIWSIIGQSTYLIGVLLYSFAQVWDLFELDAARREQLIEWPFLLGGVLFFFGGGRG
;
A
#
# COMPACT_ATOMS: atom_id res chain seq x y z
N SER A 1 27.73 56.50 29.62
CA SER A 1 27.35 55.27 30.35
C SER A 1 26.29 54.55 29.52
N HIS A 2 26.70 53.62 28.67
CA HIS A 2 25.76 52.83 27.87
C HIS A 2 25.41 51.55 28.64
N SER A 3 24.17 51.46 29.11
CA SER A 3 23.62 50.24 29.67
C SER A 3 23.29 49.26 28.54
N PRO A 4 23.67 47.97 28.66
CA PRO A 4 23.33 46.96 27.66
C PRO A 4 21.83 46.61 27.74
N ALA A 5 21.22 46.40 26.58
CA ALA A 5 19.83 45.98 26.47
C ALA A 5 19.65 44.53 26.96
N PRO A 6 18.52 44.19 27.61
CA PRO A 6 18.24 42.86 28.13
C PRO A 6 18.05 41.86 26.99
N SER A 7 18.77 40.74 27.04
CA SER A 7 18.62 39.61 26.12
C SER A 7 17.25 38.98 26.29
N SER A 8 16.42 39.04 25.25
CA SER A 8 15.14 38.34 25.18
C SER A 8 15.39 36.83 25.13
N GLY A 9 15.21 36.17 26.27
CA GLY A 9 15.23 34.70 26.34
C GLY A 9 14.08 34.14 25.53
N HIS A 10 14.40 33.47 24.42
CA HIS A 10 13.44 32.66 23.68
C HIS A 10 13.12 31.41 24.53
N PRO A 11 11.84 31.10 24.79
CA PRO A 11 11.46 29.86 25.46
C PRO A 11 11.79 28.67 24.55
N ASP A 12 12.40 27.64 25.14
CA ASP A 12 12.72 26.39 24.46
C ASP A 12 11.44 25.76 23.86
N PRO A 13 11.49 25.22 22.63
CA PRO A 13 10.34 24.59 22.01
C PRO A 13 9.89 23.36 22.84
N PRO A 14 8.57 23.13 22.99
CA PRO A 14 8.07 21.98 23.73
C PRO A 14 8.51 20.67 23.06
N PRO A 15 8.79 19.62 23.84
CA PRO A 15 9.13 18.32 23.29
C PRO A 15 7.99 17.79 22.42
N PRO A 16 8.29 17.10 21.30
CA PRO A 16 7.27 16.57 20.39
C PRO A 16 6.32 15.63 21.15
N SER A 17 5.02 15.79 20.91
CA SER A 17 3.99 15.00 21.57
C SER A 17 4.13 13.51 21.21
N PRO A 18 4.09 12.59 22.20
CA PRO A 18 4.36 11.17 21.99
C PRO A 18 3.39 10.48 21.01
N CYS A 19 2.21 11.04 20.76
CA CYS A 19 1.12 10.40 20.01
C CYS A 19 1.46 10.04 18.55
N VAL A 20 2.31 10.83 17.88
CA VAL A 20 2.65 10.60 16.46
C VAL A 20 3.68 9.46 16.30
N ILE A 21 4.52 9.24 17.32
CA ILE A 21 5.55 8.19 17.29
C ILE A 21 4.92 6.79 17.48
N TRP A 22 3.83 6.69 18.24
CA TRP A 22 3.15 5.41 18.50
C TRP A 22 2.41 4.83 17.29
N HIS A 23 1.87 5.65 16.39
CA HIS A 23 1.17 5.14 15.21
C HIS A 23 2.11 4.64 14.12
N LEU A 24 3.26 5.29 13.92
CA LEU A 24 4.28 4.84 12.97
C LEU A 24 4.98 3.56 13.45
N SER A 25 5.20 3.39 14.77
CA SER A 25 5.79 2.16 15.31
C SER A 25 4.85 0.96 15.20
N ALA A 26 3.52 1.16 15.33
CA ALA A 26 2.54 0.08 15.18
C ALA A 26 2.43 -0.41 13.73
N ILE A 27 2.50 0.50 12.75
CA ILE A 27 2.47 0.14 11.32
C ILE A 27 3.79 -0.54 10.91
N LEU A 28 4.94 -0.01 11.36
CA LEU A 28 6.24 -0.68 11.19
C LEU A 28 6.29 -2.02 11.92
N ALA A 29 5.69 -2.18 13.10
CA ALA A 29 5.64 -3.45 13.83
C ALA A 29 4.69 -4.48 13.17
N ALA A 30 3.62 -4.03 12.49
CA ALA A 30 2.74 -4.90 11.73
C ALA A 30 3.37 -5.35 10.40
N MET A 31 4.13 -4.46 9.74
CA MET A 31 4.87 -4.78 8.51
C MET A 31 6.18 -5.54 8.77
N ASN A 32 6.72 -5.39 9.98
CA ASN A 32 7.90 -6.09 10.47
C ASN A 32 7.50 -7.19 11.47
N GLN A 33 6.25 -7.70 11.42
CA GLN A 33 5.99 -9.01 12.01
C GLN A 33 6.88 -9.98 11.23
N PRO A 34 7.93 -10.57 11.85
CA PRO A 34 8.64 -11.64 11.20
C PRO A 34 7.59 -12.69 10.88
N LEU A 35 7.52 -13.13 9.62
CA LEU A 35 6.98 -14.45 9.28
C LEU A 35 7.47 -15.37 10.36
N ILE A 36 6.57 -15.83 11.25
CA ILE A 36 6.87 -16.55 12.50
C ILE A 36 8.23 -17.24 12.36
N GLU A 37 9.28 -16.53 12.80
CA GLU A 37 10.61 -17.08 12.84
C GLU A 37 10.56 -17.94 14.09
N ASP A 38 10.07 -19.17 13.90
CA ASP A 38 10.30 -20.26 14.84
C ASP A 38 11.77 -20.17 15.23
N GLY A 39 11.98 -19.82 16.50
CA GLY A 39 13.22 -19.22 16.95
C GLY A 39 14.46 -19.94 16.43
N ALA A 40 15.43 -19.16 16.01
CA ALA A 40 16.81 -19.56 15.78
C ALA A 40 17.50 -19.99 17.09
N ALA A 41 16.88 -20.89 17.85
CA ALA A 41 17.65 -21.94 18.50
C ALA A 41 18.44 -22.58 17.37
N SER A 42 19.77 -22.53 17.46
CA SER A 42 20.69 -23.23 16.57
C SER A 42 20.09 -24.57 16.18
N SER A 43 19.48 -24.64 15.00
CA SER A 43 18.91 -25.89 14.53
C SER A 43 20.10 -26.85 14.52
N PRO A 44 20.12 -27.88 15.39
CA PRO A 44 21.20 -28.84 15.37
C PRO A 44 21.30 -29.29 13.92
N ALA A 45 22.51 -29.23 13.36
CA ALA A 45 22.79 -29.59 11.97
C ALA A 45 21.88 -30.76 11.60
N ARG A 46 20.88 -30.50 10.73
CA ARG A 46 19.77 -31.43 10.45
C ARG A 46 20.40 -32.78 10.20
N SER A 47 20.32 -33.67 11.19
CA SER A 47 20.81 -35.01 11.03
C SER A 47 19.94 -35.58 9.92
N CYS A 48 20.58 -35.98 8.83
CA CYS A 48 19.90 -36.78 7.81
C CYS A 48 19.61 -38.12 8.48
N GLN A 49 18.56 -38.16 9.32
CA GLN A 49 18.04 -39.41 9.81
C GLN A 49 17.57 -40.20 8.59
N PRO A 50 17.94 -41.48 8.51
CA PRO A 50 17.42 -42.35 7.48
C PRO A 50 15.90 -42.26 7.43
N VAL A 51 15.31 -42.24 6.23
CA VAL A 51 13.85 -42.08 6.04
C VAL A 51 13.04 -43.15 6.80
N HIS A 52 13.64 -44.31 7.10
CA HIS A 52 12.99 -45.39 7.85
C HIS A 52 12.87 -45.12 9.36
N ASP A 53 13.60 -44.14 9.89
CA ASP A 53 13.55 -43.76 11.32
C ASP A 53 12.47 -42.69 11.59
N LEU A 54 11.81 -42.18 10.55
CA LEU A 54 10.73 -41.21 10.71
C LEU A 54 9.48 -41.92 11.25
N PRO A 55 8.83 -41.39 12.30
CA PRO A 55 7.62 -41.97 12.84
C PRO A 55 6.49 -41.94 11.81
N ASP A 56 5.68 -43.00 11.77
CA ASP A 56 4.50 -43.02 10.92
C ASP A 56 3.46 -42.02 11.44
N LEU A 57 3.13 -41.03 10.61
CA LEU A 57 2.17 -39.96 10.92
C LEU A 57 0.77 -40.26 10.37
N THR A 58 0.55 -41.44 9.78
CA THR A 58 -0.72 -41.82 9.14
C THR A 58 -1.92 -41.66 10.07
N ASP A 59 -1.80 -42.08 11.33
CA ASP A 59 -2.91 -42.02 12.28
C ASP A 59 -3.24 -40.58 12.69
N LYS A 60 -2.22 -39.72 12.87
CA LYS A 60 -2.44 -38.28 13.13
C LYS A 60 -3.10 -37.59 11.95
N LEU A 61 -2.71 -37.94 10.72
CA LEU A 61 -3.33 -37.38 9.51
C LEU A 61 -4.80 -37.81 9.38
N LYS A 62 -5.15 -39.03 9.80
CA LYS A 62 -6.54 -39.50 9.83
C LYS A 62 -7.35 -38.80 10.92
N GLU A 63 -6.78 -38.64 12.11
CA GLU A 63 -7.41 -37.93 13.23
C GLU A 63 -7.78 -36.49 12.87
N HIS A 64 -6.92 -35.80 12.11
CA HIS A 64 -7.19 -34.44 11.63
C HIS A 64 -8.02 -34.36 10.34
N GLY A 65 -8.46 -35.49 9.77
CA GLY A 65 -9.20 -35.50 8.50
C GLY A 65 -8.38 -35.01 7.28
N LEU A 66 -7.05 -34.97 7.39
CA LEU A 66 -6.14 -34.51 6.33
C LEU A 66 -5.63 -35.64 5.44
N HIS A 67 -5.85 -36.89 5.85
CA HIS A 67 -5.32 -38.08 5.17
C HIS A 67 -5.71 -38.14 3.68
N GLU A 68 -6.95 -37.82 3.32
CA GLU A 68 -7.38 -37.81 1.91
C GLU A 68 -6.71 -36.71 1.08
N ALA A 69 -6.56 -35.51 1.64
CA ALA A 69 -5.88 -34.40 0.98
C ALA A 69 -4.38 -34.68 0.77
N TYR A 70 -3.76 -35.37 1.73
CA TYR A 70 -2.38 -35.81 1.61
C TYR A 70 -2.20 -36.85 0.51
N LEU A 71 -3.10 -37.84 0.43
CA LEU A 71 -3.04 -38.87 -0.62
C LEU A 71 -3.20 -38.28 -2.02
N SER A 72 -4.16 -37.36 -2.21
CA SER A 72 -4.37 -36.71 -3.51
C SER A 72 -3.16 -35.87 -3.94
N PHE A 73 -2.57 -35.13 -3.00
CA PHE A 73 -1.32 -34.40 -3.24
C PHE A 73 -0.17 -35.33 -3.60
N ARG A 74 0.03 -36.42 -2.84
CA ARG A 74 1.08 -37.41 -3.08
C ARG A 74 0.92 -38.04 -4.46
N GLU A 75 -0.29 -38.38 -4.88
CA GLU A 75 -0.57 -38.92 -6.21
C GLU A 75 -0.27 -37.92 -7.33
N GLY A 76 -0.69 -36.66 -7.17
CA GLY A 76 -0.31 -35.57 -8.11
C GLY A 76 1.20 -35.41 -8.23
N TYR A 77 1.90 -35.38 -7.09
CA TYR A 77 3.36 -35.29 -7.06
C TYR A 77 4.05 -36.50 -7.72
N MET A 78 3.56 -37.71 -7.49
CA MET A 78 4.11 -38.93 -8.12
C MET A 78 3.86 -38.95 -9.63
N ARG A 79 2.70 -38.47 -10.11
CA ARG A 79 2.42 -38.30 -11.55
C ARG A 79 3.36 -37.27 -12.18
N TRP A 80 3.58 -36.14 -11.49
CA TRP A 80 4.55 -35.13 -11.93
C TRP A 80 5.97 -35.70 -12.07
N ARG A 81 6.44 -36.47 -11.07
CA ARG A 81 7.76 -37.14 -11.11
C ARG A 81 7.90 -38.19 -12.21
N LYS A 82 6.80 -38.79 -12.66
CA LYS A 82 6.78 -39.75 -13.77
C LYS A 82 6.79 -39.08 -15.15
N GLY A 83 6.79 -37.74 -15.21
CA GLY A 83 6.73 -37.01 -16.47
C GLY A 83 5.34 -36.98 -17.09
N GLU A 84 4.30 -37.43 -16.36
CA GLU A 84 2.90 -37.33 -16.78
C GLU A 84 2.33 -35.90 -16.60
N ALA A 85 3.19 -34.94 -16.29
CA ALA A 85 2.81 -33.56 -16.07
C ALA A 85 2.31 -32.92 -17.38
N ALA A 86 1.00 -32.93 -17.59
CA ALA A 86 0.31 -32.02 -18.52
C ALA A 86 0.30 -30.57 -17.97
N GLY A 87 1.40 -30.12 -17.36
CA GLY A 87 1.54 -28.81 -16.72
C GLY A 87 0.53 -28.49 -15.62
N ALA A 88 0.78 -27.42 -14.87
CA ALA A 88 -0.11 -26.88 -13.85
C ALA A 88 -1.49 -26.39 -14.37
N LYS A 89 -1.84 -26.67 -15.64
CA LYS A 89 -3.11 -26.27 -16.26
C LYS A 89 -4.26 -27.22 -15.97
N GLY A 90 -4.00 -28.50 -15.64
CA GLY A 90 -5.06 -29.49 -15.40
C GLY A 90 -5.47 -29.70 -13.94
N GLU A 91 -4.57 -29.48 -12.97
CA GLU A 91 -4.86 -29.76 -11.55
C GLU A 91 -5.60 -28.63 -10.83
N LEU A 92 -5.63 -27.41 -11.38
CA LEU A 92 -6.46 -26.32 -10.87
C LEU A 92 -7.97 -26.57 -11.03
N ASP A 93 -8.37 -27.48 -11.92
CA ASP A 93 -9.78 -27.86 -12.04
C ASP A 93 -10.26 -28.75 -10.87
N VAL A 94 -9.37 -29.44 -10.15
CA VAL A 94 -9.78 -30.27 -8.98
C VAL A 94 -10.05 -29.39 -7.74
N VAL A 95 -9.49 -28.19 -7.69
CA VAL A 95 -9.83 -27.19 -6.66
C VAL A 95 -11.21 -26.56 -6.92
N LYS A 96 -11.77 -26.65 -8.15
CA LYS A 96 -13.17 -26.23 -8.40
C LYS A 96 -14.21 -27.11 -7.68
N THR A 97 -13.83 -28.28 -7.16
CA THR A 97 -14.78 -29.23 -6.57
C THR A 97 -14.95 -29.16 -5.05
N ARG A 98 -14.14 -28.39 -4.31
CA ARG A 98 -14.53 -27.97 -2.96
C ARG A 98 -15.20 -26.61 -3.10
N GLY A 99 -16.53 -26.62 -3.09
CA GLY A 99 -17.39 -25.44 -3.12
C GLY A 99 -17.27 -24.56 -1.88
N GLU A 100 -16.05 -24.24 -1.45
CA GLU A 100 -15.78 -22.96 -0.80
C GLU A 100 -16.05 -21.92 -1.86
N GLN A 101 -17.33 -21.50 -1.91
CA GLN A 101 -17.77 -20.38 -2.72
C GLN A 101 -16.81 -19.24 -2.37
N PHE A 102 -15.99 -18.84 -3.35
CA PHE A 102 -15.30 -17.56 -3.24
C PHE A 102 -16.33 -16.54 -2.79
N GLU A 103 -15.99 -15.73 -1.79
CA GLU A 103 -16.88 -14.68 -1.30
C GLU A 103 -17.47 -13.93 -2.50
N HIS A 104 -18.75 -13.58 -2.42
CA HIS A 104 -19.51 -12.93 -3.49
C HIS A 104 -18.74 -11.79 -4.21
N TRP A 105 -17.83 -11.14 -3.48
CA TRP A 105 -16.95 -10.07 -3.92
C TRP A 105 -15.84 -10.46 -4.92
N TYR A 106 -15.45 -11.74 -5.02
CA TYR A 106 -14.35 -12.24 -5.84
C TYR A 106 -14.76 -13.43 -6.73
N PRO A 107 -15.55 -13.20 -7.80
CA PRO A 107 -16.13 -14.28 -8.59
C PRO A 107 -15.10 -15.14 -9.33
N THR A 108 -13.88 -14.64 -9.54
CA THR A 108 -12.81 -15.37 -10.23
C THR A 108 -11.45 -15.15 -9.55
N VAL A 109 -10.56 -16.14 -9.67
CA VAL A 109 -9.16 -16.05 -9.24
C VAL A 109 -8.44 -14.89 -9.95
N GLY A 110 -8.81 -14.60 -11.20
CA GLY A 110 -8.29 -13.46 -11.95
C GLY A 110 -8.65 -12.12 -11.30
N THR A 111 -9.92 -11.94 -10.90
CA THR A 111 -10.38 -10.74 -10.21
C THR A 111 -9.71 -10.57 -8.86
N PHE A 112 -9.55 -11.66 -8.10
CA PHE A 112 -8.84 -11.65 -6.82
C PHE A 112 -7.38 -11.23 -6.98
N ASN A 113 -6.64 -11.87 -7.89
CA ASN A 113 -5.24 -11.56 -8.14
C ASN A 113 -5.06 -10.10 -8.59
N PHE A 114 -5.89 -9.64 -9.53
CA PHE A 114 -5.86 -8.26 -10.00
C PHE A 114 -6.01 -7.26 -8.86
N ARG A 115 -7.06 -7.40 -8.04
CA ARG A 115 -7.32 -6.50 -6.91
C ARG A 115 -6.18 -6.51 -5.90
N ARG A 116 -5.77 -7.70 -5.45
CA ARG A 116 -4.64 -7.84 -4.53
C ARG A 116 -3.36 -7.17 -5.04
N THR A 117 -3.06 -7.31 -6.34
CA THR A 117 -1.90 -6.66 -6.95
C THR A 117 -2.04 -5.14 -6.95
N ILE A 118 -3.20 -4.61 -7.34
CA ILE A 118 -3.44 -3.16 -7.35
C ILE A 118 -3.38 -2.59 -5.93
N SER A 119 -4.02 -3.21 -4.94
CA SER A 119 -3.99 -2.73 -3.55
C SER A 119 -2.57 -2.76 -2.97
N PHE A 120 -1.78 -3.80 -3.26
CA PHE A 120 -0.37 -3.89 -2.86
C PHE A 120 0.45 -2.72 -3.43
N TRP A 121 0.37 -2.49 -4.74
CA TRP A 121 1.12 -1.41 -5.39
C TRP A 121 0.62 -0.02 -4.99
N SER A 122 -0.69 0.15 -4.79
CA SER A 122 -1.27 1.38 -4.23
C SER A 122 -0.62 1.71 -2.89
N GLY A 123 -0.55 0.74 -1.96
CA GLY A 123 0.08 0.95 -0.66
C GLY A 123 1.58 1.24 -0.76
N ALA A 124 2.31 0.45 -1.56
CA ALA A 124 3.75 0.63 -1.76
C ALA A 124 4.11 2.01 -2.32
N LEU A 125 3.42 2.46 -3.37
CA LEU A 125 3.64 3.77 -3.98
C LEU A 125 3.26 4.91 -3.03
N CYS A 126 2.18 4.79 -2.28
CA CYS A 126 1.83 5.80 -1.26
C CYS A 126 2.92 5.92 -0.19
N VAL A 127 3.44 4.80 0.32
CA VAL A 127 4.53 4.81 1.32
C VAL A 127 5.80 5.42 0.73
N GLU A 128 6.19 5.01 -0.48
CA GLU A 128 7.36 5.55 -1.17
C GLU A 128 7.24 7.06 -1.41
N GLY A 129 6.08 7.53 -1.88
CA GLY A 129 5.80 8.96 -2.04
C GLY A 129 5.93 9.75 -0.73
N CYS A 130 5.43 9.20 0.39
CA CYS A 130 5.58 9.79 1.71
C CYS A 130 7.05 9.88 2.16
N LEU A 131 7.90 8.89 1.85
CA LEU A 131 9.32 8.92 2.17
C LEU A 131 10.03 10.08 1.44
N PHE A 132 9.67 10.36 0.19
CA PHE A 132 10.18 11.51 -0.55
C PHE A 132 9.74 12.86 0.06
N PHE A 133 8.53 12.95 0.62
CA PHE A 133 8.12 14.15 1.36
C PHE A 133 8.94 14.34 2.65
N LEU A 134 9.19 13.27 3.39
CA LEU A 134 10.06 13.31 4.57
C LEU A 134 11.48 13.75 4.21
N TRP A 135 11.99 13.34 3.05
CA TRP A 135 13.28 13.79 2.54
C TRP A 135 13.33 15.31 2.41
N GLY A 136 12.34 15.92 1.75
CA GLY A 136 12.32 17.37 1.57
C GLY A 136 12.32 18.13 2.89
N VAL A 137 11.57 17.66 3.89
CA VAL A 137 11.57 18.25 5.25
C VAL A 137 12.92 18.04 5.95
N ALA A 138 13.55 16.87 5.80
CA ALA A 138 14.83 16.57 6.45
C ALA A 138 15.96 17.49 5.98
N PHE A 139 15.95 17.93 4.72
CA PHE A 139 17.01 18.75 4.12
C PHE A 139 16.74 20.26 4.13
N ASP A 140 15.54 20.70 4.50
CA ASP A 140 15.16 22.13 4.56
C ASP A 140 16.08 22.94 5.48
N GLU A 141 16.55 22.32 6.57
CA GLU A 141 17.45 22.95 7.54
C GLU A 141 18.94 22.88 7.16
N TYR A 142 19.37 21.86 6.40
CA TYR A 142 20.80 21.56 6.16
C TYR A 142 21.42 22.35 4.99
N GLY A 143 20.61 23.02 4.16
CA GLY A 143 21.08 23.65 2.91
C GLY A 143 21.08 25.18 2.89
N LYS A 144 20.93 25.87 4.03
CA LYS A 144 20.74 27.34 4.07
C LYS A 144 21.86 28.13 3.41
N ASP A 145 23.09 27.63 3.42
CA ASP A 145 24.25 28.29 2.80
C ASP A 145 24.36 28.06 1.28
N TYR A 146 23.59 27.12 0.72
CA TYR A 146 23.66 26.71 -0.69
C TYR A 146 22.26 26.71 -1.31
N ALA A 147 21.76 27.89 -1.67
CA ALA A 147 20.40 28.07 -2.18
C ALA A 147 20.05 27.15 -3.36
N ASP A 148 20.96 27.02 -4.34
CA ASP A 148 20.73 26.15 -5.51
C ASP A 148 20.64 24.66 -5.11
N LEU A 149 21.55 24.20 -4.25
CA LEU A 149 21.55 22.82 -3.77
C LEU A 149 20.29 22.54 -2.94
N LEU A 150 19.87 23.47 -2.08
CA LEU A 150 18.65 23.37 -1.29
C LEU A 150 17.41 23.28 -2.19
N TYR A 151 17.35 24.07 -3.26
CA TYR A 151 16.28 23.98 -4.25
C TYR A 151 16.16 22.56 -4.83
N TYR A 152 17.27 21.99 -5.32
CA TYR A 152 17.24 20.64 -5.89
C TYR A 152 16.98 19.54 -4.84
N LEU A 153 17.49 19.68 -3.62
CA LEU A 153 17.30 18.69 -2.55
C LEU A 153 15.89 18.71 -1.93
N THR A 154 15.14 19.80 -2.09
CA THR A 154 13.78 19.93 -1.54
C THR A 154 12.71 19.80 -2.62
N LYS A 155 12.77 20.64 -3.66
CA LYS A 155 11.70 20.75 -4.68
C LYS A 155 11.59 19.51 -5.56
N VAL A 156 12.73 18.96 -6.01
CA VAL A 156 12.71 17.78 -6.89
C VAL A 156 12.20 16.53 -6.16
N PRO A 157 12.69 16.16 -4.96
CA PRO A 157 12.11 15.08 -4.19
C PRO A 157 10.64 15.29 -3.85
N MET A 158 10.22 16.51 -3.51
CA MET A 158 8.81 16.82 -3.25
C MET A 158 7.93 16.57 -4.48
N LEU A 159 8.36 16.99 -5.67
CA LEU A 159 7.63 16.71 -6.91
C LEU A 159 7.59 15.20 -7.21
N MET A 160 8.72 14.51 -7.09
CA MET A 160 8.79 13.06 -7.32
C MET A 160 7.90 12.29 -6.35
N GLY A 161 7.97 12.63 -5.06
CA GLY A 161 7.10 12.06 -4.04
C GLY A 161 5.62 12.31 -4.34
N GLY A 162 5.29 13.51 -4.82
CA GLY A 162 3.96 13.87 -5.28
C GLY A 162 3.42 13.01 -6.41
N LEU A 163 4.24 12.79 -7.45
CA LEU A 163 3.85 11.97 -8.61
C LEU A 163 3.69 10.49 -8.23
N ILE A 164 4.61 9.94 -7.42
CA ILE A 164 4.55 8.55 -6.95
C ILE A 164 3.31 8.36 -6.05
N PHE A 165 3.08 9.29 -5.12
CA PHE A 165 1.90 9.27 -4.24
C PHE A 165 0.61 9.38 -5.05
N ALA A 166 0.55 10.27 -6.05
CA ALA A 166 -0.60 10.39 -6.95
C ALA A 166 -0.87 9.10 -7.75
N ALA A 167 0.18 8.42 -8.22
CA ALA A 167 0.04 7.13 -8.87
C ALA A 167 -0.54 6.07 -7.93
N GLY A 168 -0.10 6.04 -6.66
CA GLY A 168 -0.65 5.17 -5.63
C GLY A 168 -2.14 5.43 -5.37
N VAL A 169 -2.52 6.69 -5.11
CA VAL A 169 -3.93 7.09 -4.90
C VAL A 169 -4.80 6.76 -6.12
N TYR A 170 -4.28 7.01 -7.33
CA TYR A 170 -4.95 6.66 -8.57
C TYR A 170 -5.13 5.14 -8.71
N MET A 171 -4.17 4.30 -8.31
CA MET A 171 -4.34 2.85 -8.31
C MET A 171 -5.49 2.40 -7.40
N GLY A 172 -5.60 2.97 -6.20
CA GLY A 172 -6.76 2.71 -5.32
C GLY A 172 -8.09 3.16 -5.94
N TYR A 173 -8.10 4.31 -6.62
CA TYR A 173 -9.28 4.76 -7.37
C TYR A 173 -9.59 3.85 -8.58
N TYR A 174 -8.56 3.39 -9.28
CA TYR A 174 -8.66 2.49 -10.41
C TYR A 174 -9.25 1.14 -9.98
N GLU A 175 -8.88 0.63 -8.81
CA GLU A 175 -9.51 -0.53 -8.20
C GLU A 175 -11.02 -0.32 -7.98
N LEU A 176 -11.40 0.81 -7.38
CA LEU A 176 -12.79 1.17 -7.10
C LEU A 176 -13.64 1.21 -8.38
N ILE A 177 -13.20 1.94 -9.41
CA ILE A 177 -13.98 2.10 -10.65
C ILE A 177 -14.06 0.81 -11.49
N ASN A 178 -13.19 -0.16 -11.21
CA ASN A 178 -13.20 -1.48 -11.84
C ASN A 178 -13.76 -2.57 -10.92
N MET A 179 -14.40 -2.23 -9.79
CA MET A 179 -15.06 -3.23 -8.95
C MET A 179 -16.18 -3.98 -9.68
N ASN A 180 -16.80 -3.36 -10.69
CA ASN A 180 -17.87 -3.98 -11.47
C ASN A 180 -17.37 -4.90 -12.61
N SER A 181 -16.12 -4.76 -13.02
CA SER A 181 -15.56 -5.42 -14.20
C SER A 181 -15.13 -6.83 -13.83
N SER A 182 -15.56 -7.83 -14.61
CA SER A 182 -15.00 -9.18 -14.48
C SER A 182 -13.57 -9.17 -15.04
N ALA A 183 -12.70 -10.04 -14.54
CA ALA A 183 -11.34 -10.16 -15.09
C ALA A 183 -11.34 -10.54 -16.59
N ASP A 184 -12.41 -11.20 -17.05
CA ASP A 184 -12.58 -11.68 -18.42
C ASP A 184 -13.16 -10.64 -19.38
N THR A 185 -13.69 -9.51 -18.87
CA THR A 185 -14.11 -8.41 -19.73
C THR A 185 -12.90 -7.56 -20.15
N ASP A 186 -12.66 -7.47 -21.45
CA ASP A 186 -11.61 -6.64 -22.07
C ASP A 186 -11.79 -5.13 -21.81
N THR A 187 -12.97 -4.71 -21.34
CA THR A 187 -13.27 -3.31 -21.08
C THR A 187 -13.00 -2.94 -19.62
N ARG A 188 -11.89 -2.23 -19.38
CA ARG A 188 -11.57 -1.62 -18.08
C ARG A 188 -11.94 -0.13 -18.10
N ASN A 189 -12.50 0.35 -17.00
CA ASN A 189 -12.74 1.77 -16.79
C ASN A 189 -11.43 2.45 -16.41
N ILE A 190 -11.04 3.50 -17.13
CA ILE A 190 -9.79 4.24 -16.86
C ILE A 190 -10.08 5.51 -16.05
N ILE A 191 -11.11 6.27 -16.44
CA ILE A 191 -11.37 7.60 -15.88
C ILE A 191 -12.58 7.59 -14.94
N TRP A 192 -13.63 6.85 -15.28
CA TRP A 192 -14.93 6.97 -14.63
C TRP A 192 -15.69 5.65 -14.66
N CYS A 193 -16.60 5.45 -13.70
CA CYS A 193 -17.57 4.36 -13.70
C CYS A 193 -18.97 4.87 -13.31
N ASP A 194 -20.01 4.11 -13.66
CA ASP A 194 -21.36 4.40 -13.17
C ASP A 194 -21.46 4.10 -11.67
N TRP A 195 -21.54 5.14 -10.84
CA TRP A 195 -21.67 5.01 -9.39
C TRP A 195 -22.95 4.27 -8.98
N ARG A 196 -24.01 4.32 -9.79
CA ARG A 196 -25.23 3.55 -9.53
C ARG A 196 -24.95 2.05 -9.60
N ALA A 197 -24.07 1.63 -10.50
CA ALA A 197 -23.65 0.24 -10.61
C ALA A 197 -22.78 -0.20 -9.41
N LEU A 198 -21.99 0.71 -8.82
CA LEU A 198 -21.25 0.44 -7.58
C LEU A 198 -22.20 0.30 -6.37
N LEU A 199 -23.15 1.23 -6.23
CA LEU A 199 -24.15 1.20 -5.16
C LEU A 199 -25.06 -0.03 -5.24
N ALA A 200 -25.42 -0.47 -6.45
CA ALA A 200 -26.18 -1.70 -6.67
C ALA A 200 -25.44 -2.97 -6.22
N ARG A 201 -24.13 -2.88 -5.99
CA ARG A 201 -23.29 -3.94 -5.42
C ARG A 201 -22.99 -3.73 -3.94
N GLU A 202 -23.78 -2.90 -3.25
CA GLU A 202 -23.65 -2.67 -1.82
C GLU A 202 -22.30 -2.05 -1.41
N ILE A 203 -21.58 -1.41 -2.34
CA ILE A 203 -20.39 -0.62 -2.01
C ILE A 203 -20.86 0.63 -1.27
N GLU A 204 -20.27 0.87 -0.10
CA GLU A 204 -20.63 2.01 0.73
C GLU A 204 -20.32 3.33 0.01
N ILE A 205 -21.31 4.24 -0.01
CA ILE A 205 -21.18 5.56 -0.65
C ILE A 205 -20.00 6.38 -0.09
N TRP A 206 -19.69 6.19 1.19
CA TRP A 206 -18.57 6.86 1.84
C TRP A 206 -17.21 6.39 1.31
N SER A 207 -17.08 5.12 0.91
CA SER A 207 -15.87 4.63 0.24
C SER A 207 -15.68 5.31 -1.12
N ILE A 208 -16.77 5.46 -1.89
CA ILE A 208 -16.74 6.14 -3.19
C ILE A 208 -16.35 7.61 -3.04
N ILE A 209 -17.00 8.31 -2.11
CA ILE A 209 -16.71 9.72 -1.82
C ILE A 209 -15.26 9.86 -1.33
N GLY A 210 -14.85 9.05 -0.36
CA GLY A 210 -13.52 9.12 0.24
C GLY A 210 -12.41 8.92 -0.80
N GLN A 211 -12.51 7.89 -1.63
CA GLN A 211 -11.50 7.65 -2.67
C GLN A 211 -11.49 8.76 -3.72
N SER A 212 -12.67 9.30 -4.08
CA SER A 212 -12.79 10.39 -5.05
C SER A 212 -12.23 11.71 -4.51
N THR A 213 -12.50 12.04 -3.25
CA THR A 213 -11.94 13.25 -2.61
C THR A 213 -10.43 13.13 -2.43
N TYR A 214 -9.91 11.95 -2.08
CA TYR A 214 -8.47 11.68 -2.07
C TYR A 214 -7.83 11.91 -3.44
N LEU A 215 -8.44 11.40 -4.51
CA LEU A 215 -7.92 11.60 -5.88
C LEU A 215 -7.92 13.08 -6.27
N ILE A 216 -9.00 13.81 -6.00
CA ILE A 216 -9.06 15.25 -6.31
C ILE A 216 -8.03 16.01 -5.47
N GLY A 217 -7.90 15.67 -4.18
CA GLY A 217 -6.93 16.27 -3.29
C GLY A 217 -5.49 16.11 -3.77
N VAL A 218 -5.12 14.90 -4.20
CA VAL A 218 -3.77 14.64 -4.71
C VAL A 218 -3.50 15.35 -6.04
N LEU A 219 -4.49 15.46 -6.93
CA LEU A 219 -4.35 16.19 -8.19
C LEU A 219 -4.12 17.69 -7.94
N LEU A 220 -4.80 18.29 -6.96
CA LEU A 220 -4.55 19.67 -6.55
C LEU A 220 -3.14 19.86 -5.97
N TYR A 221 -2.67 18.92 -5.16
CA TYR A 221 -1.30 18.92 -4.64
C TYR A 221 -0.26 18.83 -5.76
N SER A 222 -0.42 17.87 -6.69
CA SER A 222 0.50 17.73 -7.83
C SER A 222 0.50 18.98 -8.72
N PHE A 223 -0.66 19.60 -8.92
CA PHE A 223 -0.76 20.87 -9.63
C PHE A 223 0.07 21.96 -8.94
N ALA A 224 -0.11 22.16 -7.63
CA ALA A 224 0.67 23.14 -6.87
C ALA A 224 2.18 22.84 -6.90
N GLN A 225 2.58 21.58 -6.77
CA GLN A 225 4.01 21.18 -6.82
C GLN A 225 4.66 21.48 -8.17
N VAL A 226 3.94 21.32 -9.28
CA VAL A 226 4.45 21.69 -10.61
C VAL A 226 4.64 23.20 -10.69
N TRP A 227 3.69 24.00 -10.18
CA TRP A 227 3.80 25.46 -10.18
C TRP A 227 4.89 25.99 -9.24
N ASP A 228 5.16 25.29 -8.14
CA ASP A 228 6.21 25.62 -7.16
C ASP A 228 7.64 25.44 -7.72
N LEU A 229 7.79 24.87 -8.92
CA LEU A 229 9.07 24.87 -9.65
C LEU A 229 9.41 26.22 -10.28
N PHE A 230 8.41 27.09 -10.49
CA PHE A 230 8.57 28.36 -11.19
C PHE A 230 8.64 29.52 -10.20
N GLU A 231 9.41 30.55 -10.56
CA GLU A 231 9.40 31.82 -9.85
C GLU A 231 8.11 32.60 -10.20
N LEU A 232 7.21 32.71 -9.23
CA LEU A 232 5.93 33.39 -9.39
C LEU A 232 5.89 34.66 -8.53
N ASP A 233 5.17 35.67 -9.00
CA ASP A 233 4.80 36.82 -8.17
C ASP A 233 3.86 36.40 -7.02
N ALA A 234 3.79 37.22 -5.97
CA ALA A 234 3.07 36.89 -4.75
C ALA A 234 1.58 36.54 -4.99
N ALA A 235 0.90 37.27 -5.89
CA ALA A 235 -0.52 37.04 -6.16
C ALA A 235 -0.74 35.70 -6.89
N ARG A 236 0.12 35.36 -7.86
CA ARG A 236 0.06 34.05 -8.54
C ARG A 236 0.47 32.90 -7.63
N ARG A 237 1.46 33.11 -6.76
CA ARG A 237 1.89 32.12 -5.77
C ARG A 237 0.74 31.70 -4.86
N GLU A 238 0.02 32.68 -4.30
CA GLU A 238 -1.15 32.43 -3.47
C GLU A 238 -2.19 31.60 -4.23
N GLN A 239 -2.52 31.99 -5.46
CA GLN A 239 -3.57 31.34 -6.27
C GLN A 239 -3.20 29.94 -6.77
N LEU A 240 -1.96 29.72 -7.22
CA LEU A 240 -1.56 28.50 -7.91
C LEU A 240 -0.89 27.47 -7.00
N ILE A 241 -0.41 27.89 -5.82
CA ILE A 241 0.32 27.01 -4.89
C ILE A 241 -0.43 26.91 -3.56
N GLU A 242 -0.67 28.04 -2.88
CA GLU A 242 -1.21 28.02 -1.52
C GLU A 242 -2.66 27.53 -1.47
N TRP A 243 -3.54 28.07 -2.34
CA TRP A 243 -4.94 27.66 -2.40
C TRP A 243 -5.14 26.18 -2.79
N PRO A 244 -4.48 25.63 -3.84
CA PRO A 244 -4.61 24.22 -4.16
C PRO A 244 -4.06 23.30 -3.06
N PHE A 245 -2.96 23.68 -2.38
CA PHE A 245 -2.49 22.91 -1.22
C PHE A 245 -3.51 22.93 -0.08
N LEU A 246 -4.06 24.10 0.26
CA LEU A 246 -5.07 24.21 1.31
C LEU A 246 -6.32 23.37 0.99
N LEU A 247 -6.86 23.52 -0.22
CA LEU A 247 -8.03 22.77 -0.68
C LEU A 247 -7.76 21.26 -0.73
N GLY A 248 -6.59 20.86 -1.25
CA GLY A 248 -6.17 19.46 -1.26
C GLY A 248 -6.07 18.87 0.15
N GLY A 249 -5.53 19.64 1.11
CA GLY A 249 -5.38 19.22 2.50
C GLY A 249 -6.73 19.01 3.18
N VAL A 250 -7.68 19.93 2.91
CA VAL A 250 -9.08 19.79 3.36
C VAL A 250 -9.74 18.55 2.76
N LEU A 251 -9.52 18.26 1.48
CA LEU A 251 -10.07 17.06 0.84
C LEU A 251 -9.49 15.76 1.42
N PHE A 252 -8.20 15.72 1.75
CA PHE A 252 -7.59 14.58 2.43
C PHE A 252 -8.18 14.35 3.83
N PHE A 253 -8.42 15.43 4.58
CA PHE A 253 -9.08 15.33 5.88
C PHE A 253 -10.48 14.72 5.78
N PHE A 254 -11.30 15.19 4.85
CA PHE A 254 -12.64 14.64 4.64
C PHE A 254 -12.63 13.23 4.05
N GLY A 255 -11.66 12.92 3.19
CA GLY A 255 -11.49 11.57 2.64
C GLY A 255 -11.09 10.54 3.69
N GLY A 256 -10.29 10.92 4.70
CA GLY A 256 -9.75 10.02 5.72
C GLY A 256 -10.62 9.86 6.97
N GLY A 257 -11.53 10.80 7.24
CA GLY A 257 -12.23 10.88 8.54
C GLY A 257 -13.30 9.83 8.83
N ARG A 258 -13.57 8.88 7.93
CA ARG A 258 -14.63 7.86 8.10
C ARG A 258 -14.29 6.46 7.57
N GLY A 259 -13.02 6.21 7.22
CA GLY A 259 -12.53 4.87 6.90
C GLY A 259 -12.29 4.02 8.14
#